data_AF-A0A937IAZ3-F1
#
_entry.id   AF-A0A937IAZ3-F1
#
_cell.length_a   1.000
_cell.length_b   1.000
_cell.length_c   1.000
_cell.angle_alpha   90.00
_cell.angle_beta   90.00
_cell.angle_gamma   90.00
#
_symmetry.space_group_name_H-M   'P 1'
#
loop_
_entity.id
_entity.type
_entity.pdbx_description
1 polymer ?
#
loop_
_entity_poly.entity_id
_entity_poly.type
_entity_poly.pdbx_seq_one_letter_code
_entity_poly.pdbx_strand_id
1 'polypeptide(L)'
;MEPLSQEFIASCRRESGRIIRGDSMTRIETFVDAAFAFAFTMLVISIDQIPTSPPELFELSKDIPAFVISALTIGAVWLAHSTWSRTFGLQDPITIQLSLGLVILMLVFVYPIKLMAQATVIFITSTLLGFSLFDTGLFENAGWADNTVSGLFVFVALGLMALGSIIIAFYQNSLRFAEELRMTDYERTYCHLVTIAWGVVMGTALLSLLVALLASPGTVPRAGFIYSTQAVTIPLAQTLYRAYLQKKLIAGKLPVDRP
;
A
#
# COMPACT_ATOMS: atom_id res chain seq x y z
N MET A 1 -25.96 -3.02 12.99
CA MET A 1 -25.15 -2.48 14.10
C MET A 1 -26.00 -1.37 14.71
N GLU A 2 -26.04 -1.23 16.03
CA GLU A 2 -26.74 -0.09 16.64
C GLU A 2 -25.84 1.15 16.61
N PRO A 3 -26.39 2.37 16.50
CA PRO A 3 -25.58 3.58 16.53
C PRO A 3 -24.82 3.74 17.84
N LEU A 4 -23.56 4.16 17.75
CA LEU A 4 -22.72 4.43 18.91
C LEU A 4 -23.36 5.51 19.80
N SER A 5 -23.16 5.41 21.12
CA SER A 5 -23.70 6.40 22.06
C SER A 5 -22.98 7.74 21.90
N GLN A 6 -23.69 8.86 22.13
CA GLN A 6 -23.07 10.18 22.10
C GLN A 6 -21.98 10.34 23.16
N GLU A 7 -22.19 9.73 24.33
CA GLU A 7 -21.23 9.73 25.43
C GLU A 7 -19.92 9.05 25.03
N PHE A 8 -19.98 7.92 24.31
CA PHE A 8 -18.79 7.26 23.77
C PHE A 8 -18.07 8.14 22.75
N ILE A 9 -18.80 8.72 21.79
CA ILE A 9 -18.20 9.61 20.78
C ILE A 9 -17.55 10.86 21.42
N ALA A 10 -18.14 11.37 22.50
CA ALA A 10 -17.60 12.50 23.24
C ALA A 10 -16.31 12.16 24.02
N SER A 11 -16.15 10.91 24.47
CA SER A 11 -14.95 10.45 25.16
C SER A 11 -13.81 10.04 24.21
N CYS A 12 -14.10 9.74 22.94
CA CYS A 12 -13.09 9.38 21.95
C CYS A 12 -12.07 10.50 21.70
N ARG A 13 -10.80 10.11 21.57
CA ARG A 13 -9.71 11.00 21.13
C ARG A 13 -9.95 11.48 19.70
N ARG A 14 -9.50 12.70 19.39
CA ARG A 14 -9.50 13.24 18.02
C ARG A 14 -8.08 13.38 17.47
N GLU A 15 -7.85 12.91 16.24
CA GLU A 15 -6.57 13.03 15.54
C GLU A 15 -6.79 13.53 14.11
N SER A 16 -6.21 14.69 13.78
CA SER A 16 -6.33 15.31 12.45
C SER A 16 -7.77 15.45 11.96
N GLY A 17 -8.71 15.82 12.85
CA GLY A 17 -10.13 15.97 12.51
C GLY A 17 -10.96 14.68 12.52
N ARG A 18 -10.34 13.51 12.76
CA ARG A 18 -11.02 12.21 12.85
C ARG A 18 -11.26 11.81 14.30
N ILE A 19 -12.35 11.10 14.55
CA ILE A 19 -12.66 10.53 15.87
C ILE A 19 -12.09 9.10 15.91
N ILE A 20 -11.24 8.82 16.89
CA ILE A 20 -10.56 7.53 17.04
C ILE A 20 -11.47 6.60 17.84
N ARG A 21 -12.15 5.70 17.14
CA ARG A 21 -13.11 4.73 17.72
C ARG A 21 -12.44 3.40 18.08
N GLY A 22 -11.38 3.01 17.36
CA GLY A 22 -10.63 1.77 17.56
C GLY A 22 -9.37 1.97 18.41
N ASP A 23 -9.49 2.60 19.58
CA ASP A 23 -8.32 2.84 20.45
C ASP A 23 -7.92 1.57 21.23
N SER A 24 -8.91 0.74 21.57
CA SER A 24 -8.68 -0.60 22.12
C SER A 24 -8.40 -1.60 21.00
N MET A 25 -7.25 -2.26 21.05
CA MET A 25 -6.91 -3.30 20.08
C MET A 25 -7.83 -4.51 20.17
N THR A 26 -8.24 -4.98 19.00
CA THR A 26 -9.08 -6.15 18.84
C THR A 26 -8.28 -7.37 18.37
N ARG A 27 -8.84 -8.58 18.57
CA ARG A 27 -8.17 -9.83 18.17
C ARG A 27 -7.80 -9.87 16.68
N ILE A 28 -8.67 -9.36 15.80
CA ILE A 28 -8.42 -9.34 14.36
C ILE A 28 -7.29 -8.36 14.01
N GLU A 29 -7.23 -7.20 14.67
CA GLU A 29 -6.15 -6.23 14.47
C GLU A 29 -4.82 -6.78 14.94
N THR A 30 -4.77 -7.41 16.12
CA THR A 30 -3.57 -8.08 16.62
C THR A 30 -3.09 -9.19 15.68
N PHE A 31 -4.02 -9.93 15.06
CA PHE A 31 -3.67 -10.94 14.05
C PHE A 31 -3.07 -10.33 12.78
N VAL A 32 -3.65 -9.24 12.28
CA VAL A 32 -3.11 -8.51 11.13
C VAL A 32 -1.72 -7.93 11.45
N ASP A 33 -1.54 -7.31 12.62
CA ASP A 33 -0.25 -6.77 13.05
C ASP A 33 0.82 -7.87 13.18
N ALA A 34 0.46 -9.03 13.72
CA ALA A 34 1.36 -10.18 13.79
C ALA A 34 1.77 -10.68 12.40
N ALA A 35 0.84 -10.72 11.44
CA ALA A 35 1.14 -11.10 10.07
C ALA A 35 2.08 -10.10 9.38
N PHE A 36 1.89 -8.79 9.60
CA PHE A 36 2.83 -7.78 9.08
C PHE A 36 4.20 -7.90 9.74
N ALA A 37 4.29 -8.09 11.05
CA ALA A 37 5.57 -8.32 11.73
C ALA A 37 6.29 -9.56 11.16
N PHE A 38 5.55 -10.64 10.88
CA PHE A 38 6.08 -11.83 10.24
C PHE A 38 6.52 -11.59 8.78
N ALA A 39 5.81 -10.75 8.02
CA ALA A 39 6.25 -10.33 6.69
C ALA A 39 7.58 -9.56 6.73
N PHE A 40 7.79 -8.71 7.74
CA PHE A 40 9.06 -8.01 7.95
C PHE A 40 10.20 -8.99 8.28
N THR A 41 9.96 -9.99 9.13
CA THR A 41 11.00 -10.97 9.46
C THR A 41 11.32 -11.88 8.26
N MET A 42 10.31 -12.25 7.46
CA MET A 42 10.50 -12.99 6.20
C MET A 42 11.45 -12.28 5.23
N LEU A 43 11.42 -10.95 5.15
CA LEU A 43 12.35 -10.18 4.33
C LEU A 43 13.81 -10.26 4.80
N VAL A 44 14.04 -10.47 6.11
CA VAL A 44 15.39 -10.57 6.69
C VAL A 44 15.93 -12.00 6.57
N ILE A 45 15.09 -12.99 6.92
CA ILE A 45 15.48 -14.40 6.93
C ILE A 45 15.58 -15.00 5.52
N SER A 46 15.19 -14.27 4.47
CA SER A 46 15.42 -14.68 3.08
C SER A 46 16.90 -14.70 2.68
N ILE A 47 17.80 -14.35 3.60
CA ILE A 47 19.24 -14.53 3.44
C ILE A 47 19.55 -16.00 3.76
N ASP A 48 19.69 -16.83 2.73
CA ASP A 48 19.87 -18.29 2.86
C ASP A 48 21.22 -18.71 3.47
N GLN A 49 22.17 -17.78 3.65
CA GLN A 49 23.53 -18.08 4.13
C GLN A 49 23.96 -17.13 5.24
N ILE A 50 24.41 -17.70 6.36
CA ILE A 50 25.04 -16.94 7.44
C ILE A 50 26.49 -16.68 7.05
N PRO A 51 26.94 -15.41 6.94
CA PRO A 51 28.29 -15.13 6.48
C PRO A 51 29.32 -15.65 7.47
N THR A 52 30.31 -16.38 6.94
CA THR A 52 31.42 -16.97 7.70
C THR A 52 32.70 -16.12 7.64
N SER A 53 32.73 -15.11 6.77
CA SER A 53 33.87 -14.21 6.59
C SER A 53 33.45 -12.75 6.30
N PRO A 54 34.31 -11.76 6.57
CA PRO A 54 34.01 -10.36 6.26
C PRO A 54 33.69 -10.07 4.78
N PRO A 55 34.40 -10.65 3.78
CA PRO A 55 34.04 -10.47 2.37
C PRO A 55 32.63 -10.98 2.05
N GLU A 56 32.25 -12.14 2.59
CA GLU A 56 30.91 -12.71 2.42
C GLU A 56 29.83 -11.81 3.03
N LEU A 57 30.10 -11.22 4.20
CA LEU A 57 29.20 -10.23 4.81
C LEU A 57 29.01 -9.00 3.91
N PHE A 58 30.06 -8.48 3.27
CA PHE A 58 29.95 -7.33 2.37
C PHE A 58 29.16 -7.66 1.11
N GLU A 59 29.30 -8.86 0.55
CA GLU A 59 28.50 -9.32 -0.59
C GLU A 59 27.00 -9.40 -0.22
N LEU A 60 26.67 -9.99 0.93
CA LEU A 60 25.28 -10.02 1.44
C LEU A 60 24.74 -8.61 1.74
N SER A 61 25.60 -7.69 2.19
CA SER A 61 25.21 -6.31 2.54
C SER A 61 24.76 -5.49 1.33
N LYS A 62 25.09 -5.90 0.10
CA LYS A 62 24.61 -5.24 -1.14
C LYS A 62 23.09 -5.26 -1.27
N ASP A 63 22.41 -6.20 -0.61
CA ASP A 63 20.96 -6.36 -0.63
C ASP A 63 20.21 -5.46 0.37
N ILE A 64 20.92 -4.77 1.27
CA ILE A 64 20.35 -3.89 2.31
C ILE A 64 19.43 -2.80 1.71
N PRO A 65 19.79 -2.08 0.63
CA PRO A 65 18.90 -1.05 0.07
C PRO A 65 17.57 -1.64 -0.43
N ALA A 66 17.61 -2.82 -1.07
CA ALA A 66 16.42 -3.50 -1.52
C ALA A 66 15.55 -3.96 -0.35
N PHE A 67 16.18 -4.46 0.73
CA PHE A 67 15.49 -4.79 1.98
C PHE A 67 14.75 -3.57 2.53
N VAL A 68 15.43 -2.43 2.67
CA VAL A 68 14.83 -1.19 3.19
C VAL A 68 13.65 -0.74 2.34
N ILE A 69 13.78 -0.74 1.01
CA ILE A 69 12.69 -0.36 0.10
C ILE A 69 11.49 -1.31 0.27
N SER A 70 11.71 -2.62 0.32
CA SER A 70 10.64 -3.60 0.53
C SER A 70 9.97 -3.44 1.89
N ALA A 71 10.74 -3.26 2.96
CA ALA A 71 10.25 -3.10 4.32
C ALA A 71 9.42 -1.83 4.48
N LEU A 72 9.88 -0.71 3.90
CA LEU A 72 9.11 0.55 3.89
C LEU A 72 7.82 0.41 3.08
N THR A 73 7.84 -0.33 1.97
CA THR A 73 6.64 -0.59 1.16
C THR A 73 5.61 -1.39 1.95
N ILE A 74 6.01 -2.51 2.57
CA ILE A 74 5.13 -3.32 3.43
C ILE A 74 4.64 -2.49 4.63
N GLY A 75 5.53 -1.72 5.26
CA GLY A 75 5.20 -0.83 6.37
C GLY A 75 4.19 0.26 6.01
N ALA A 76 4.24 0.80 4.80
CA ALA A 76 3.25 1.77 4.33
C ALA A 76 1.85 1.14 4.20
N VAL A 77 1.77 -0.13 3.78
CA VAL A 77 0.50 -0.87 3.73
C VAL A 77 -0.03 -1.14 5.13
N TRP A 78 0.83 -1.59 6.04
CA TRP A 78 0.49 -1.77 7.45
C TRP A 78 -0.04 -0.47 8.06
N LEU A 79 0.64 0.65 7.82
CA LEU A 79 0.23 1.96 8.33
C LEU A 79 -1.14 2.38 7.79
N ALA A 80 -1.44 2.08 6.52
CA ALA A 80 -2.75 2.36 5.91
C ALA A 80 -3.88 1.56 6.60
N HIS A 81 -3.65 0.27 6.86
CA HIS A 81 -4.59 -0.58 7.60
C HIS A 81 -4.74 -0.14 9.05
N SER A 82 -3.62 0.05 9.77
CA SER A 82 -3.62 0.49 11.17
C SER A 82 -4.32 1.84 11.36
N THR A 83 -4.10 2.79 10.44
CA THR A 83 -4.80 4.07 10.44
C THR A 83 -6.30 3.90 10.26
N TRP A 84 -6.72 3.04 9.31
CA TRP A 84 -8.13 2.76 9.07
C TRP A 84 -8.78 2.09 10.29
N SER A 85 -8.16 1.04 10.83
CA SER A 85 -8.69 0.26 11.95
C SER A 85 -8.82 1.13 13.22
N ARG A 86 -7.79 1.92 13.57
CA ARG A 86 -7.87 2.88 14.68
C ARG A 86 -8.97 3.92 14.50
N THR A 87 -9.21 4.37 13.27
CA THR A 87 -10.23 5.39 13.00
C THR A 87 -11.65 4.84 13.18
N PHE A 88 -11.94 3.67 12.62
CA PHE A 88 -13.31 3.15 12.53
C PHE A 88 -13.64 2.03 13.51
N GLY A 89 -12.67 1.25 13.97
CA GLY A 89 -12.85 0.19 14.96
C GLY A 89 -13.88 -0.87 14.58
N LEU A 90 -14.11 -1.09 13.28
CA LEU A 90 -15.14 -2.01 12.80
C LEU A 90 -14.71 -3.48 12.95
N GLN A 91 -15.68 -4.35 13.19
CA GLN A 91 -15.48 -5.80 13.34
C GLN A 91 -16.56 -6.64 12.65
N ASP A 92 -17.26 -6.06 11.67
CA ASP A 92 -18.29 -6.76 10.92
C ASP A 92 -17.68 -7.87 10.03
N PRO A 93 -18.50 -8.83 9.56
CA PRO A 93 -18.00 -9.95 8.76
C PRO A 93 -17.22 -9.55 7.50
N ILE A 94 -17.58 -8.43 6.85
CA ILE A 94 -16.87 -7.95 5.65
C ILE A 94 -15.49 -7.45 6.06
N THR A 95 -15.41 -6.65 7.12
CA THR A 95 -14.13 -6.21 7.70
C THR A 95 -13.21 -7.40 8.02
N ILE A 96 -13.73 -8.45 8.66
CA ILE A 96 -12.94 -9.64 8.99
C ILE A 96 -12.40 -10.32 7.72
N GLN A 97 -13.25 -10.50 6.69
CA GLN A 97 -12.85 -11.09 5.42
C GLN A 97 -11.80 -10.24 4.69
N LEU A 98 -11.95 -8.92 4.69
CA LEU A 98 -10.99 -7.99 4.09
C LEU A 98 -9.65 -8.02 4.85
N SER A 99 -9.65 -8.08 6.18
CA SER A 99 -8.44 -8.20 7.00
C SER A 99 -7.72 -9.52 6.74
N LEU A 100 -8.44 -10.64 6.64
CA LEU A 100 -7.85 -11.93 6.27
C LEU A 100 -7.31 -11.91 4.83
N GLY A 101 -8.05 -11.32 3.90
CA GLY A 101 -7.62 -11.14 2.52
C GLY A 101 -6.35 -10.30 2.41
N LEU A 102 -6.24 -9.22 3.20
CA LEU A 102 -5.05 -8.39 3.29
C LEU A 102 -3.85 -9.20 3.78
N VAL A 103 -4.03 -9.99 4.84
CA VAL A 103 -2.96 -10.85 5.38
C VAL A 103 -2.47 -11.85 4.34
N ILE A 104 -3.39 -12.59 3.72
CA ILE A 104 -3.04 -13.58 2.69
C ILE A 104 -2.29 -12.91 1.54
N LEU A 105 -2.82 -11.78 1.04
CA LEU A 105 -2.19 -11.03 -0.03
C LEU A 105 -0.79 -10.59 0.36
N MET A 106 -0.61 -10.00 1.54
CA MET A 106 0.70 -9.52 1.98
C MET A 106 1.72 -10.64 2.12
N LEU A 107 1.34 -11.80 2.65
CA LEU A 107 2.23 -12.95 2.78
C LEU A 107 2.66 -13.51 1.41
N VAL A 108 1.75 -13.56 0.44
CA VAL A 108 2.08 -13.96 -0.94
C VAL A 108 3.00 -12.93 -1.61
N PHE A 109 2.86 -11.64 -1.29
CA PHE A 109 3.56 -10.55 -1.95
C PHE A 109 4.88 -10.11 -1.28
N VAL A 110 5.30 -10.73 -0.18
CA VAL A 110 6.59 -10.42 0.47
C VAL A 110 7.76 -10.55 -0.51
N TYR A 111 7.92 -11.73 -1.11
CA TYR A 111 9.02 -12.00 -2.04
C TYR A 111 8.91 -11.26 -3.37
N PRO A 112 7.74 -11.16 -4.03
CA PRO A 112 7.57 -10.31 -5.21
C PRO A 112 7.99 -8.85 -4.98
N ILE A 113 7.62 -8.26 -3.84
CA ILE A 113 8.01 -6.89 -3.49
C ILE A 113 9.53 -6.82 -3.30
N LYS A 114 10.12 -7.79 -2.59
CA LYS A 114 11.58 -7.87 -2.40
C LYS A 114 12.34 -7.98 -3.72
N LEU A 115 11.89 -8.86 -4.60
CA LEU A 115 12.51 -9.10 -5.91
C LEU A 115 12.42 -7.87 -6.81
N MET A 116 11.29 -7.16 -6.78
CA MET A 116 11.16 -5.88 -7.49
C MET A 116 12.06 -4.80 -6.92
N ALA A 117 12.21 -4.73 -5.60
CA ALA A 117 13.11 -3.78 -4.96
C ALA A 117 14.57 -4.06 -5.34
N GLN A 118 14.99 -5.32 -5.36
CA GLN A 118 16.33 -5.73 -5.82
C GLN A 118 16.58 -5.33 -7.28
N ALA A 119 15.66 -5.69 -8.17
CA ALA A 119 15.76 -5.34 -9.59
C ALA A 119 15.81 -3.83 -9.80
N THR A 120 15.03 -3.06 -9.03
CA THR A 120 15.02 -1.58 -9.10
C THR A 120 16.33 -0.98 -8.63
N VAL A 121 16.88 -1.44 -7.51
CA VAL A 121 18.17 -0.96 -6.99
C VAL A 121 19.27 -1.22 -8.00
N ILE A 122 19.39 -2.45 -8.51
CA ILE A 122 20.42 -2.81 -9.49
C ILE A 122 20.24 -2.00 -10.77
N PHE A 123 19.02 -1.87 -11.29
CA PHE A 123 18.76 -1.09 -12.50
C PHE A 123 19.18 0.38 -12.35
N ILE A 124 18.83 1.03 -11.24
CA ILE A 124 19.21 2.42 -10.99
C ILE A 124 20.72 2.57 -10.84
N THR A 125 21.37 1.70 -10.07
CA THR A 125 22.80 1.85 -9.74
C THR A 125 23.69 1.46 -10.92
N SER A 126 23.50 0.27 -11.48
CA SER A 126 24.33 -0.27 -12.56
C SER A 126 24.02 0.38 -13.92
N THR A 127 22.74 0.49 -14.30
CA THR A 127 22.36 0.88 -15.66
C THR A 127 22.24 2.39 -15.81
N LEU A 128 21.67 3.08 -14.81
CA LEU A 128 21.44 4.52 -14.90
C LEU A 128 22.62 5.35 -14.38
N LEU A 129 23.25 4.94 -13.27
CA LEU A 129 24.35 5.69 -12.64
C LEU A 129 25.75 5.16 -12.98
N GLY A 130 25.86 3.93 -13.49
CA GLY A 130 27.14 3.30 -13.83
C GLY A 130 27.97 2.83 -12.64
N PHE A 131 27.35 2.63 -11.46
CA PHE A 131 28.00 2.15 -10.24
C PHE A 131 27.50 0.75 -9.87
N SER A 132 28.39 -0.24 -9.81
CA SER A 132 28.06 -1.65 -9.50
C SER A 132 28.15 -2.02 -8.02
N LEU A 133 28.16 -1.04 -7.11
CA LEU A 133 28.35 -1.28 -5.67
C LEU A 133 27.27 -2.21 -5.07
N PHE A 134 26.05 -2.12 -5.57
CA PHE A 134 24.90 -2.92 -5.10
C PHE A 134 24.53 -4.04 -6.08
N ASP A 135 25.43 -4.41 -6.97
CA ASP A 135 25.20 -5.50 -7.91
C ASP A 135 25.35 -6.84 -7.19
N THR A 136 24.25 -7.58 -7.10
CA THR A 136 24.18 -8.91 -6.48
C THR A 136 24.30 -10.03 -7.51
N GLY A 137 24.48 -9.72 -8.81
CA GLY A 137 24.43 -10.70 -9.88
C GLY A 137 23.03 -11.23 -10.16
N LEU A 138 21.97 -10.59 -9.64
CA LEU A 138 20.58 -11.06 -9.77
C LEU A 138 20.21 -11.36 -11.23
N PHE A 139 20.58 -10.47 -12.16
CA PHE A 139 20.26 -10.59 -13.58
C PHE A 139 21.12 -11.62 -14.33
N GLU A 140 22.18 -12.16 -13.71
CA GLU A 140 23.01 -13.22 -14.29
C GLU A 140 22.35 -14.61 -14.16
N ASN A 141 21.36 -14.73 -13.27
CA ASN A 141 20.60 -15.96 -13.11
C ASN A 141 19.77 -16.27 -14.36
N ALA A 142 19.81 -17.52 -14.83
CA ALA A 142 19.08 -17.96 -16.03
C ALA A 142 17.57 -17.65 -16.01
N GLY A 143 16.96 -17.53 -14.82
CA GLY A 143 15.55 -17.15 -14.66
C GLY A 143 15.22 -15.71 -15.07
N TRP A 144 16.21 -14.85 -15.30
CA TRP A 144 16.04 -13.48 -15.79
C TRP A 144 16.21 -13.34 -17.31
N ALA A 145 16.51 -14.44 -18.02
CA ALA A 145 16.50 -14.50 -19.47
C ALA A 145 15.06 -14.48 -20.05
N ASP A 146 14.93 -14.18 -21.35
CA ASP A 146 13.69 -14.40 -22.14
C ASP A 146 12.39 -13.76 -21.59
N ASN A 147 12.40 -12.43 -21.38
CA ASN A 147 11.20 -11.63 -21.08
C ASN A 147 10.48 -11.98 -19.75
N THR A 148 11.11 -12.72 -18.85
CA THR A 148 10.55 -13.07 -17.52
C THR A 148 10.27 -11.85 -16.64
N VAL A 149 10.99 -10.75 -16.88
CA VAL A 149 10.75 -9.43 -16.26
C VAL A 149 9.30 -8.98 -16.45
N SER A 150 8.71 -9.19 -17.63
CA SER A 150 7.32 -8.82 -17.92
C SER A 150 6.34 -9.59 -17.04
N GLY A 151 6.60 -10.89 -16.80
CA GLY A 151 5.79 -11.71 -15.89
C GLY A 151 5.80 -11.19 -14.46
N LEU A 152 6.95 -10.70 -13.98
CA LEU A 152 7.07 -10.10 -12.65
C LEU A 152 6.26 -8.79 -12.55
N PHE A 153 6.32 -7.92 -13.56
CA PHE A 153 5.50 -6.70 -13.59
C PHE A 153 4.01 -7.00 -13.65
N VAL A 154 3.57 -8.00 -14.42
CA VAL A 154 2.17 -8.46 -14.46
C VAL A 154 1.74 -8.92 -13.07
N PHE A 155 2.54 -9.77 -12.43
CA PHE A 155 2.23 -10.32 -11.11
C PHE A 155 2.12 -9.22 -10.05
N VAL A 156 3.06 -8.28 -10.03
CA VAL A 156 3.10 -7.14 -9.10
C VAL A 156 1.95 -6.17 -9.35
N ALA A 157 1.62 -5.88 -10.60
CA ALA A 157 0.50 -5.02 -10.94
C ALA A 157 -0.84 -5.61 -10.45
N LEU A 158 -1.07 -6.92 -10.65
CA LEU A 158 -2.27 -7.61 -10.17
C LEU A 158 -2.36 -7.57 -8.64
N GLY A 159 -1.24 -7.80 -7.94
CA GLY A 159 -1.19 -7.68 -6.48
C GLY A 159 -1.51 -6.27 -5.99
N LEU A 160 -0.95 -5.25 -6.62
CA LEU A 160 -1.20 -3.86 -6.26
C LEU A 160 -2.67 -3.45 -6.53
N MET A 161 -3.27 -3.97 -7.60
CA MET A 161 -4.70 -3.80 -7.87
C MET A 161 -5.57 -4.48 -6.82
N ALA A 162 -5.23 -5.71 -6.42
CA ALA A 162 -5.93 -6.43 -5.35
C ALA A 162 -5.80 -5.69 -4.02
N LEU A 163 -4.60 -5.20 -3.69
CA LEU A 163 -4.34 -4.42 -2.48
C LEU A 163 -5.17 -3.13 -2.46
N GLY A 164 -5.12 -2.37 -3.56
CA GLY A 164 -5.90 -1.14 -3.68
C GLY A 164 -7.40 -1.40 -3.55
N SER A 165 -7.89 -2.51 -4.11
CA SER A 165 -9.29 -2.93 -3.98
C SER A 165 -9.68 -3.23 -2.53
N ILE A 166 -8.82 -3.94 -1.78
CA ILE A 166 -9.05 -4.24 -0.36
C ILE A 166 -9.07 -2.95 0.47
N ILE A 167 -8.10 -2.05 0.27
CA ILE A 167 -8.06 -0.79 1.01
C ILE A 167 -9.29 0.07 0.67
N ILE A 168 -9.67 0.18 -0.59
CA ILE A 168 -10.90 0.88 -0.98
C ILE A 168 -12.13 0.25 -0.32
N ALA A 169 -12.22 -1.08 -0.31
CA ALA A 169 -13.34 -1.81 0.27
C ALA A 169 -13.48 -1.56 1.78
N PHE A 170 -12.37 -1.45 2.52
CA PHE A 170 -12.40 -1.07 3.94
C PHE A 170 -13.07 0.29 4.15
N TYR A 171 -12.67 1.31 3.40
CA TYR A 171 -13.25 2.65 3.52
C TYR A 171 -14.70 2.72 3.01
N GLN A 172 -15.05 1.97 1.97
CA GLN A 172 -16.43 1.87 1.49
C GLN A 172 -17.33 1.15 2.51
N ASN A 173 -16.84 0.10 3.15
CA ASN A 173 -17.56 -0.58 4.23
C ASN A 173 -17.76 0.35 5.42
N SER A 174 -16.76 1.17 5.78
CA SER A 174 -16.94 2.21 6.81
C SER A 174 -18.01 3.24 6.45
N LEU A 175 -18.08 3.66 5.19
CA LEU A 175 -19.13 4.58 4.72
C LEU A 175 -20.53 3.96 4.77
N ARG A 176 -20.65 2.63 4.64
CA ARG A 176 -21.94 1.93 4.80
C ARG A 176 -22.47 2.05 6.23
N PHE A 177 -21.57 2.10 7.23
CA PHE A 177 -21.91 2.27 8.64
C PHE A 177 -21.82 3.73 9.11
N ALA A 178 -21.94 4.70 8.20
CA ALA A 178 -21.67 6.10 8.52
C ALA A 178 -22.63 6.69 9.56
N GLU A 179 -23.89 6.25 9.58
CA GLU A 179 -24.87 6.68 10.58
C GLU A 179 -24.57 6.04 11.94
N GLU A 180 -24.29 4.73 11.95
CA GLU A 180 -24.00 3.98 13.16
C GLU A 180 -22.71 4.46 13.84
N LEU A 181 -21.70 4.80 13.04
CA LEU A 181 -20.44 5.37 13.50
C LEU A 181 -20.55 6.86 13.86
N ARG A 182 -21.69 7.51 13.60
CA ARG A 182 -21.88 8.97 13.71
C ARG A 182 -20.74 9.73 13.02
N MET A 183 -20.49 9.39 11.76
CA MET A 183 -19.40 9.99 10.99
C MET A 183 -19.68 11.46 10.71
N THR A 184 -18.67 12.29 10.98
CA THR A 184 -18.67 13.69 10.57
C THR A 184 -18.49 13.83 9.06
N ASP A 185 -18.88 14.98 8.49
CA ASP A 185 -18.64 15.28 7.06
C ASP A 185 -17.16 15.26 6.69
N TYR A 186 -16.30 15.63 7.64
CA TYR A 186 -14.86 15.53 7.49
C TYR A 186 -14.43 14.07 7.28
N GLU A 187 -14.91 13.15 8.10
CA GLU A 187 -14.58 11.72 7.99
C GLU A 187 -15.13 11.10 6.70
N ARG A 188 -16.33 11.50 6.27
CA ARG A 188 -16.89 11.09 4.96
C ARG A 188 -15.99 11.55 3.81
N THR A 189 -15.58 12.82 3.84
CA THR A 189 -14.66 13.39 2.85
C THR A 189 -13.30 12.69 2.87
N TYR A 190 -12.79 12.39 4.05
CA TYR A 190 -11.55 11.64 4.25
C TYR A 190 -11.63 10.25 3.60
N CYS A 191 -12.71 9.49 3.81
CA CYS A 191 -12.91 8.20 3.15
C CYS A 191 -12.84 8.33 1.62
N HIS A 192 -13.54 9.31 1.05
CA HIS A 192 -13.51 9.53 -0.40
C HIS A 192 -12.12 9.91 -0.91
N LEU A 193 -11.37 10.74 -0.18
CA LEU A 193 -10.01 11.12 -0.56
C LEU A 193 -9.04 9.93 -0.53
N VAL A 194 -9.19 9.02 0.42
CA VAL A 194 -8.40 7.79 0.48
C VAL A 194 -8.80 6.84 -0.65
N THR A 195 -10.11 6.68 -0.91
CA THR A 195 -10.61 5.89 -2.04
C THR A 195 -10.03 6.39 -3.38
N ILE A 196 -10.00 7.71 -3.59
CA ILE A 196 -9.42 8.29 -4.82
C ILE A 196 -7.92 8.03 -4.90
N ALA A 197 -7.18 8.20 -3.80
CA ALA A 197 -5.74 7.94 -3.79
C ALA A 197 -5.42 6.50 -4.18
N TRP A 198 -6.11 5.52 -3.59
CA TRP A 198 -5.94 4.11 -3.94
C TRP A 198 -6.49 3.77 -5.32
N GLY A 199 -7.50 4.49 -5.81
CA GLY A 199 -7.95 4.40 -7.21
C GLY A 199 -6.86 4.83 -8.20
N VAL A 200 -6.10 5.88 -7.89
CA VAL A 200 -4.93 6.31 -8.68
C VAL A 200 -3.82 5.25 -8.64
N VAL A 201 -3.57 4.64 -7.49
CA VAL A 201 -2.63 3.52 -7.36
C VAL A 201 -3.04 2.36 -8.27
N MET A 202 -4.31 1.96 -8.26
CA MET A 202 -4.84 0.93 -9.17
C MET A 202 -4.73 1.33 -10.64
N GLY A 203 -5.03 2.58 -10.99
CA GLY A 203 -4.90 3.06 -12.37
C GLY A 203 -3.45 3.03 -12.85
N THR A 204 -2.49 3.33 -11.97
CA THR A 204 -1.06 3.23 -12.25
C THR A 204 -0.63 1.78 -12.44
N ALA A 205 -1.12 0.87 -11.58
CA ALA A 205 -0.88 -0.57 -11.70
C ALA A 205 -1.44 -1.13 -13.01
N LEU A 206 -2.65 -0.73 -13.39
CA LEU A 206 -3.27 -1.11 -14.66
C LEU A 206 -2.44 -0.61 -15.85
N LEU A 207 -1.94 0.62 -15.80
CA LEU A 207 -1.05 1.13 -16.85
C LEU A 207 0.24 0.32 -16.94
N SER A 208 0.86 -0.01 -15.79
CA SER A 208 2.04 -0.88 -15.75
C SER A 208 1.74 -2.28 -16.31
N LEU A 209 0.56 -2.84 -16.03
CA LEU A 209 0.12 -4.12 -16.56
C LEU A 209 0.01 -4.06 -18.09
N LEU A 210 -0.61 -3.02 -18.63
CA LEU A 210 -0.74 -2.82 -20.07
C LEU A 210 0.62 -2.67 -20.75
N VAL A 211 1.54 -1.91 -20.14
CA VAL A 211 2.91 -1.79 -20.65
C VAL A 211 3.64 -3.13 -20.61
N ALA A 212 3.51 -3.91 -19.54
CA ALA A 212 4.15 -5.23 -19.45
C ALA A 212 3.61 -6.23 -20.49
N LEU A 213 2.34 -6.12 -20.89
CA LEU A 213 1.73 -7.00 -21.89
C LEU A 213 1.99 -6.57 -23.34
N LEU A 214 2.17 -5.27 -23.60
CA LEU A 214 2.22 -4.71 -24.95
C LEU A 214 3.61 -4.22 -25.38
N ALA A 215 4.49 -3.92 -24.44
CA ALA A 215 5.78 -3.31 -24.73
C ALA A 215 6.85 -4.33 -25.12
N SER A 216 7.84 -3.87 -25.90
CA SER A 216 8.99 -4.69 -26.26
C SER A 216 9.87 -5.02 -25.04
N PRO A 217 10.58 -6.16 -25.00
CA PRO A 217 11.37 -6.59 -23.84
C PRO A 217 12.37 -5.54 -23.34
N GLY A 218 12.98 -4.75 -24.25
CA GLY A 218 13.95 -3.71 -23.87
C GLY A 218 13.34 -2.47 -23.20
N THR A 219 12.03 -2.26 -23.33
CA THR A 219 11.31 -1.12 -22.72
C THR A 219 10.65 -1.45 -21.38
N VAL A 220 10.45 -2.74 -21.08
CA VAL A 220 9.76 -3.21 -19.88
C VAL A 220 10.42 -2.77 -18.57
N PRO A 221 11.76 -2.80 -18.40
CA PRO A 221 12.38 -2.32 -17.17
C PRO A 221 12.06 -0.85 -16.87
N ARG A 222 11.87 -0.02 -17.90
CA ARG A 222 11.49 1.39 -17.75
C ARG A 222 10.05 1.57 -17.29
N ALA A 223 9.20 0.54 -17.40
CA ALA A 223 7.83 0.57 -16.88
C ALA A 223 7.81 0.75 -15.35
N GLY A 224 8.87 0.37 -14.63
CA GLY A 224 9.00 0.62 -13.20
C GLY A 224 8.88 2.10 -12.83
N PHE A 225 9.33 3.02 -13.69
CA PHE A 225 9.23 4.46 -13.43
C PHE A 225 7.80 5.00 -13.47
N ILE A 226 6.85 4.24 -14.03
CA ILE A 226 5.42 4.58 -14.00
C ILE A 226 4.95 4.66 -12.54
N TYR A 227 5.45 3.79 -11.66
CA TYR A 227 5.11 3.83 -10.24
C TYR A 227 5.64 5.09 -9.54
N SER A 228 6.77 5.65 -9.97
CA SER A 228 7.30 6.91 -9.42
C SER A 228 6.36 8.10 -9.64
N THR A 229 5.47 8.04 -10.64
CA THR A 229 4.48 9.09 -10.90
C THR A 229 3.46 9.24 -9.77
N GLN A 230 3.28 8.21 -8.93
CA GLN A 230 2.36 8.22 -7.78
C GLN A 230 2.64 9.33 -6.78
N ALA A 231 3.91 9.74 -6.65
CA ALA A 231 4.30 10.87 -5.81
C ALA A 231 3.64 12.19 -6.23
N VAL A 232 3.24 12.32 -7.50
CA VAL A 232 2.57 13.51 -8.05
C VAL A 232 1.09 13.25 -8.30
N THR A 233 0.73 12.10 -8.87
CA THR A 233 -0.66 11.82 -9.29
C THR A 233 -1.62 11.69 -8.12
N ILE A 234 -1.18 11.13 -6.99
CA ILE A 234 -1.99 11.01 -5.76
C ILE A 234 -2.34 12.39 -5.17
N PRO A 235 -1.36 13.25 -4.80
CA PRO A 235 -1.69 14.55 -4.21
C PRO A 235 -2.43 15.46 -5.20
N LEU A 236 -2.14 15.35 -6.50
CA LEU A 236 -2.88 16.07 -7.53
C LEU A 236 -4.35 15.65 -7.56
N ALA A 237 -4.66 14.35 -7.61
CA ALA A 237 -6.03 13.85 -7.63
C ALA A 237 -6.81 14.26 -6.36
N GLN A 238 -6.17 14.19 -5.20
CA GLN A 238 -6.77 14.62 -3.94
C GLN A 238 -7.06 16.13 -3.92
N THR A 239 -6.13 16.96 -4.41
CA THR A 239 -6.30 18.42 -4.51
C THR A 239 -7.44 18.78 -5.46
N LEU A 240 -7.50 18.14 -6.64
CA LEU A 240 -8.56 18.36 -7.62
C LEU A 240 -9.93 17.99 -7.05
N TYR A 241 -10.03 16.88 -6.31
CA TYR A 241 -11.28 16.47 -5.67
C TYR A 241 -11.72 17.45 -4.56
N ARG A 242 -10.79 17.95 -3.73
CA ARG A 242 -11.10 19.00 -2.73
C ARG A 242 -11.60 20.27 -3.39
N ALA A 243 -10.97 20.71 -4.48
CA ALA A 243 -11.40 21.88 -5.25
C ALA A 243 -12.80 21.68 -5.86
N TYR A 244 -13.11 20.48 -6.34
CA TYR A 244 -14.44 20.12 -6.83
C TYR A 244 -15.50 20.21 -5.71
N LEU A 245 -15.23 19.66 -4.52
CA LEU A 245 -16.14 19.74 -3.38
C LEU A 245 -16.39 21.18 -2.93
N GLN A 246 -15.34 22.01 -2.85
CA GLN A 246 -15.45 23.43 -2.51
C GLN A 246 -16.34 24.18 -3.51
N LYS A 247 -16.16 23.96 -4.82
CA LYS A 247 -17.02 24.55 -5.84
C LYS A 247 -18.49 24.13 -5.68
N LYS A 248 -18.73 22.86 -5.35
CA LYS A 248 -20.09 22.33 -5.17
C LYS A 248 -20.78 22.88 -3.90
N LEU A 249 -20.01 23.10 -2.83
CA LEU A 249 -20.45 23.80 -1.61
C LEU A 249 -20.83 25.25 -1.90
N ILE A 250 -19.96 26.01 -2.58
CA ILE A 250 -20.21 27.40 -2.97
C ILE A 250 -21.45 27.51 -3.88
N ALA A 251 -21.65 26.54 -4.77
CA ALA A 251 -22.80 26.48 -5.66
C ALA A 251 -24.12 26.04 -4.97
N GLY A 252 -24.12 25.82 -3.64
CA GLY A 252 -25.31 25.40 -2.89
C GLY A 252 -25.82 24.00 -3.23
N LYS A 253 -24.99 23.14 -3.87
CA LYS A 253 -25.37 21.80 -4.34
C LYS A 253 -24.97 20.67 -3.38
N LEU A 254 -24.44 21.01 -2.21
CA LEU A 254 -24.18 20.09 -1.10
C LEU A 254 -24.97 20.62 0.11
N PRO A 255 -25.64 19.76 0.90
CA PRO A 255 -26.28 20.19 2.13
C PRO A 255 -25.22 20.81 3.04
N VAL A 256 -25.47 22.04 3.47
CA VAL A 256 -24.74 22.69 4.56
C VAL A 256 -25.52 22.31 5.81
N ASP A 257 -25.02 21.36 6.59
CA ASP A 257 -25.61 21.13 7.91
C ASP A 257 -25.33 22.37 8.76
N ARG A 258 -26.42 23.09 9.05
CA ARG A 258 -26.48 24.11 10.10
C ARG A 258 -26.36 23.40 11.45
N PRO A 259 -25.72 24.05 12.43
CA PRO A 259 -25.23 23.45 13.66
C PRO A 259 -26.28 22.67 14.47
#